data_AF-A0A317HJF3-F1
#
_entry.id   AF-A0A317HJF3-F1
#
_cell.length_a   1.000
_cell.length_b   1.000
_cell.length_c   1.000
_cell.angle_alpha   90.00
_cell.angle_beta   90.00
_cell.angle_gamma   90.00
#
_symmetry.space_group_name_H-M   'P 1'
#
loop_
_entity.id
_entity.type
_entity.pdbx_description
1 polymer ?
#
loop_
_entity_poly.entity_id
_entity_poly.type
_entity_poly.pdbx_seq_one_letter_code
_entity_poly.pdbx_strand_id
1 'polypeptide(L)'
;MENYIVFDNGGKTTDRYTAISKESGDIYGMSTNPFAPDGVGNFIGNCAQAHILLYGTGWRERLPPKKVIKTVLDNIIIQSKLDPDWIGELVSFDKLPDNVKKYITQLPESRISSSNNKESNGDAPVKYII
;
A
#
# COMPACT_ATOMS: atom_id res chain seq x y z
N MET A 1 -15.05 2.26 2.86
CA MET A 1 -14.99 1.30 1.74
C MET A 1 -13.66 0.57 1.84
N GLU A 2 -13.60 -0.73 1.53
CA GLU A 2 -12.40 -1.56 1.65
C GLU A 2 -11.28 -1.10 0.69
N ASN A 3 -10.57 -0.03 1.06
CA ASN A 3 -9.43 0.51 0.32
C ASN A 3 -8.20 -0.41 0.40
N TYR A 4 -8.28 -1.45 1.22
CA TYR A 4 -7.25 -2.44 1.44
C TYR A 4 -7.72 -3.83 1.04
N ILE A 5 -6.78 -4.63 0.55
CA ILE A 5 -6.90 -6.08 0.38
C ILE A 5 -6.13 -6.71 1.53
N VAL A 6 -6.73 -7.68 2.22
CA VAL A 6 -6.10 -8.29 3.40
C VAL A 6 -5.92 -9.79 3.19
N PHE A 7 -4.71 -10.26 3.47
CA PHE A 7 -4.35 -11.67 3.47
C PHE A 7 -4.10 -12.15 4.90
N ASP A 8 -4.51 -13.37 5.22
CA ASP A 8 -4.24 -14.04 6.49
C ASP A 8 -3.44 -15.31 6.23
N ASN A 9 -2.22 -15.39 6.77
CA ASN A 9 -1.37 -16.56 6.64
C ASN A 9 -1.61 -17.65 7.70
N GLY A 10 -2.64 -17.49 8.56
CA GLY A 10 -3.01 -18.45 9.59
C GLY A 10 -2.08 -18.45 10.82
N GLY A 11 -1.22 -17.43 10.97
CA GLY A 11 -0.27 -17.34 12.08
C GLY A 11 1.02 -18.11 11.86
N LYS A 12 1.39 -18.40 10.61
CA LYS A 12 2.68 -19.01 10.25
C LYS A 12 3.86 -18.11 10.61
N THR A 13 3.65 -16.80 10.60
CA THR A 13 4.64 -15.79 10.98
C THR A 13 4.02 -14.77 11.94
N THR A 14 4.86 -13.96 12.58
CA THR A 14 4.42 -12.91 13.52
C THR A 14 3.57 -11.83 12.83
N ASP A 15 3.86 -11.53 11.57
CA ASP A 15 3.09 -10.65 10.67
C ASP A 15 1.95 -11.41 9.97
N ARG A 16 1.08 -12.03 10.77
CA ARG A 16 -0.02 -12.88 10.31
C ARG A 16 -0.87 -12.27 9.18
N TYR A 17 -1.16 -10.97 9.29
CA TYR A 17 -2.00 -10.26 8.36
C TYR A 17 -1.18 -9.36 7.46
N THR A 18 -1.43 -9.42 6.15
CA THR A 18 -0.85 -8.50 5.17
C THR A 18 -1.95 -7.67 4.53
N ALA A 19 -1.93 -6.35 4.73
CA ALA A 19 -2.85 -5.41 4.10
C ALA A 19 -2.14 -4.67 2.95
N ILE A 20 -2.78 -4.60 1.78
CA ILE A 20 -2.26 -3.88 0.62
C ILE A 20 -3.26 -2.82 0.18
N SER A 21 -2.81 -1.56 0.07
CA SER A 21 -3.63 -0.46 -0.44
C SER A 21 -3.94 -0.66 -1.93
N LYS A 22 -5.23 -0.63 -2.29
CA LYS A 22 -5.68 -0.69 -3.68
C LYS A 22 -5.30 0.55 -4.49
N GLU A 23 -5.07 1.69 -3.81
CA GLU A 23 -4.75 2.95 -4.47
C GLU A 23 -3.26 3.18 -4.60
N SER A 24 -2.49 3.05 -3.51
CA SER A 24 -1.06 3.32 -3.53
C SER A 24 -0.21 2.08 -3.83
N GLY A 25 -0.72 0.88 -3.57
CA GLY A 25 0.05 -0.35 -3.61
C GLY A 25 0.94 -0.56 -2.38
N ASP A 26 0.78 0.27 -1.34
CA ASP A 26 1.54 0.13 -0.09
C ASP A 26 1.13 -1.13 0.68
N ILE A 27 2.13 -1.84 1.18
CA ILE A 27 2.00 -3.11 1.89
C ILE A 27 2.31 -2.86 3.37
N TYR A 28 1.41 -3.33 4.22
CA TYR A 28 1.52 -3.28 5.67
C TYR A 28 1.40 -4.70 6.22
N GLY A 29 2.40 -5.14 6.97
CA GLY A 29 2.34 -6.40 7.71
C GLY A 29 1.99 -6.14 9.16
N MET A 30 1.11 -6.97 9.71
CA MET A 30 0.61 -6.79 11.06
C MET A 30 0.31 -8.11 11.75
N SER A 31 0.50 -8.11 13.06
CA SER A 31 0.19 -9.24 13.93
C SER A 31 -1.30 -9.32 14.25
N THR A 32 -1.71 -10.34 15.01
CA THR A 32 -3.10 -10.46 15.49
C THR A 32 -3.51 -9.34 16.43
N ASN A 33 -2.56 -8.71 17.12
CA ASN A 33 -2.80 -7.53 17.94
C ASN A 33 -1.76 -6.43 17.64
N PRO A 34 -1.98 -5.60 16.61
CA PRO A 34 -1.01 -4.60 16.19
C PRO A 34 -0.70 -3.52 17.24
N PHE A 35 -1.58 -3.33 18.22
CA PHE A 35 -1.43 -2.33 19.29
C PHE A 35 -0.81 -2.89 20.57
N ALA A 36 -0.52 -4.20 20.63
CA ALA A 36 0.17 -4.77 21.77
C ALA A 36 1.61 -4.22 21.87
N PRO A 37 2.23 -4.20 23.06
CA PRO A 37 3.62 -3.79 23.22
C PRO A 37 4.61 -4.58 22.35
N ASP A 38 4.28 -5.84 22.08
CA ASP A 38 5.00 -6.78 21.20
C ASP A 38 4.29 -6.98 19.84
N GLY A 39 3.28 -6.16 19.55
CA GLY A 39 2.51 -6.18 18.33
C GLY A 39 3.34 -5.70 17.13
N VAL A 40 3.16 -6.37 16.00
CA VAL A 40 3.70 -5.92 14.70
C VAL A 40 2.63 -5.15 13.94
N GLY A 41 3.00 -4.02 13.36
CA GLY A 41 2.15 -3.17 12.52
C GLY A 41 3.01 -2.17 11.74
N ASN A 42 3.69 -2.65 10.71
CA ASN A 42 4.72 -1.89 10.00
C ASN A 42 4.48 -1.83 8.49
N PHE A 43 4.91 -0.72 7.88
CA PHE A 43 5.04 -0.61 6.44
C PHE A 43 6.19 -1.50 5.96
N ILE A 44 5.91 -2.39 5.00
CA ILE A 44 6.87 -3.37 4.46
C ILE A 44 7.41 -2.92 3.11
N GLY A 45 6.62 -2.17 2.33
CA GLY A 45 7.05 -1.72 1.02
C GLY A 45 5.86 -1.39 0.12
N ASN A 46 6.11 -1.33 -1.18
CA ASN A 46 5.09 -1.06 -2.18
C ASN A 46 5.13 -2.16 -3.25
N CYS A 47 3.98 -2.74 -3.59
CA CYS A 47 3.91 -3.90 -4.50
C CYS A 47 4.41 -3.55 -5.91
N ALA A 48 4.29 -2.29 -6.33
CA ALA A 48 4.78 -1.84 -7.63
C ALA A 48 6.25 -1.38 -7.59
N GLN A 49 6.90 -1.34 -6.42
CA GLN A 49 8.30 -0.93 -6.28
C GLN A 49 9.25 -1.79 -7.11
N ALA A 50 8.96 -3.09 -7.28
CA ALA A 50 9.78 -4.00 -8.08
C ALA A 50 9.88 -3.56 -9.56
N HIS A 51 8.88 -2.84 -10.08
CA HIS A 51 8.95 -2.28 -11.43
C HIS A 51 9.97 -1.14 -11.56
N ILE A 52 10.37 -0.50 -10.45
CA ILE A 52 11.46 0.51 -10.44
C ILE A 52 12.78 -0.15 -10.84
N LEU A 53 13.03 -1.37 -10.38
CA LEU A 53 14.23 -2.12 -10.72
C LEU A 53 14.21 -2.56 -12.19
N LEU A 54 13.06 -2.97 -12.71
CA LEU A 54 12.93 -3.50 -14.07
C LEU A 54 12.94 -2.42 -15.16
N TYR A 55 12.29 -1.27 -14.91
CA TYR A 55 12.08 -0.23 -15.93
C TYR A 55 12.81 1.08 -15.62
N GLY A 56 13.56 1.14 -14.50
CA GLY A 56 14.22 2.35 -14.02
C GLY A 56 13.25 3.33 -13.34
N THR A 57 13.77 4.36 -12.67
CA THR A 57 12.96 5.34 -11.91
C THR A 57 11.88 6.06 -12.74
N GLY A 58 12.08 6.19 -14.06
CA GLY A 58 11.17 6.90 -14.96
C GLY A 58 9.87 6.18 -15.32
N TRP A 59 9.65 4.92 -14.93
CA TRP A 59 8.39 4.24 -15.29
C TRP A 59 7.18 4.84 -14.57
N ARG A 60 7.35 5.38 -13.36
CA ARG A 60 6.28 6.06 -12.62
C ARG A 60 5.78 7.32 -13.34
N GLU A 61 6.64 7.92 -14.16
CA GLU A 61 6.32 9.10 -14.96
C GLU A 61 5.72 8.72 -16.33
N ARG A 62 6.05 7.53 -16.86
CA ARG A 62 5.68 7.09 -18.21
C ARG A 62 4.47 6.16 -18.27
N LEU A 63 4.21 5.40 -17.21
CA LEU A 63 3.11 4.45 -17.14
C LEU A 63 2.06 4.92 -16.13
N PRO A 64 0.75 4.80 -16.42
CA PRO A 64 -0.30 5.16 -15.48
C PRO A 64 -0.16 4.35 -14.17
N PRO A 65 0.22 4.96 -13.04
CA PRO A 65 0.60 4.20 -11.83
C PRO A 65 -0.52 3.30 -11.32
N LYS A 66 -1.77 3.78 -11.38
CA LYS A 66 -2.96 3.01 -10.99
C LYS A 66 -3.14 1.72 -11.80
N LYS A 67 -2.79 1.72 -13.10
CA LYS A 67 -2.90 0.52 -13.94
C LYS A 67 -1.84 -0.52 -13.57
N VAL A 68 -0.62 -0.08 -13.29
CA VAL A 68 0.47 -0.97 -12.87
C VAL A 68 0.14 -1.58 -11.52
N ILE A 69 -0.26 -0.76 -10.54
CA ILE A 69 -0.66 -1.23 -9.20
C ILE A 69 -1.79 -2.26 -9.32
N LYS A 70 -2.84 -1.94 -10.08
CA LYS A 70 -3.95 -2.89 -10.31
C LYS A 70 -3.47 -4.22 -10.88
N THR A 71 -2.62 -4.18 -11.92
CA THR A 71 -2.10 -5.40 -12.57
C THR A 71 -1.28 -6.25 -11.58
N VAL A 72 -0.44 -5.61 -10.78
CA VAL A 72 0.35 -6.30 -9.75
C VAL A 72 -0.54 -6.89 -8.67
N LEU A 73 -1.56 -6.15 -8.21
CA LEU A 73 -2.52 -6.65 -7.23
C LEU A 73 -3.32 -7.84 -7.75
N ASP A 74 -3.80 -7.77 -9.00
CA ASP A 74 -4.52 -8.87 -9.65
C ASP A 74 -3.63 -10.13 -9.70
N ASN A 75 -2.35 -9.96 -10.03
CA ASN A 75 -1.38 -11.05 -9.99
C ASN A 75 -1.17 -11.61 -8.58
N ILE A 76 -1.04 -10.76 -7.55
CA ILE A 76 -0.90 -11.21 -6.15
C ILE A 76 -2.12 -12.02 -5.72
N ILE A 77 -3.35 -11.58 -6.05
CA ILE A 77 -4.58 -12.30 -5.74
C ILE A 77 -4.64 -13.66 -6.46
N ILE A 78 -4.16 -13.73 -7.71
CA ILE A 78 -4.11 -15.00 -8.45
C ILE A 78 -3.08 -15.93 -7.79
N GLN A 79 -1.89 -15.44 -7.49
CA GLN A 79 -0.84 -16.23 -6.86
C GLN A 79 -1.23 -16.71 -5.46
N SER A 80 -1.90 -15.87 -4.65
CA SER A 80 -2.37 -16.28 -3.33
C SER A 80 -3.40 -17.41 -3.37
N LYS A 81 -4.12 -17.56 -4.49
CA LYS A 81 -5.06 -18.67 -4.71
C LYS A 81 -4.37 -19.94 -5.21
N LEU A 82 -3.28 -19.79 -5.95
CA LEU A 82 -2.49 -20.92 -6.46
C LEU A 82 -1.57 -21.49 -5.39
N ASP A 83 -0.99 -20.62 -4.56
CA ASP A 83 -0.09 -20.94 -3.47
C ASP A 83 -0.42 -20.08 -2.23
N PRO A 84 -1.36 -20.53 -1.38
CA PRO A 84 -1.70 -19.84 -0.14
C PRO A 84 -0.56 -19.81 0.87
N ASP A 85 0.46 -20.68 0.73
CA ASP A 85 1.56 -20.74 1.68
C ASP A 85 2.52 -19.54 1.56
N TRP A 86 2.50 -18.83 0.44
CA TRP A 86 3.35 -17.68 0.18
C TRP A 86 2.94 -16.42 0.97
N ILE A 87 1.69 -15.97 0.83
CA ILE A 87 1.19 -14.72 1.43
C ILE A 87 -0.02 -14.92 2.35
N GLY A 88 -0.67 -16.08 2.27
CA GLY A 88 -1.92 -16.36 2.96
C GLY A 88 -3.15 -16.26 2.07
N GLU A 89 -4.30 -16.53 2.66
CA GLU A 89 -5.58 -16.50 1.98
C GLU A 89 -6.20 -15.11 2.01
N LEU A 90 -6.94 -14.77 0.96
CA LEU A 90 -7.70 -13.53 0.91
C LEU A 90 -8.85 -13.57 1.92
N VAL A 91 -8.88 -12.62 2.86
CA VAL A 91 -9.90 -12.53 3.90
C VAL A 91 -10.71 -11.26 3.74
N SER A 92 -12.04 -11.40 3.87
CA SER A 92 -12.97 -10.25 3.88
C SER A 92 -12.78 -9.45 5.17
N PHE A 93 -12.90 -8.12 5.06
CA PHE A 93 -12.69 -7.22 6.19
C PHE A 93 -13.56 -7.58 7.40
N ASP A 94 -14.78 -8.05 7.17
CA ASP A 94 -15.73 -8.42 8.23
C ASP A 94 -15.24 -9.57 9.12
N LYS A 95 -14.43 -10.47 8.56
CA LYS A 95 -13.88 -11.64 9.28
C LYS A 95 -12.64 -11.31 10.13
N LEU A 96 -12.10 -10.10 10.00
CA LEU A 96 -10.90 -9.70 10.74
C LEU A 96 -11.20 -9.42 12.21
N PRO A 97 -10.23 -9.65 13.12
CA PRO A 97 -10.33 -9.20 14.50
C PRO A 97 -10.49 -7.68 14.61
N ASP A 98 -11.21 -7.21 15.63
CA ASP A 98 -11.50 -5.77 15.80
C ASP A 98 -10.23 -4.91 15.93
N ASN A 99 -9.19 -5.45 16.57
CA ASN A 99 -7.91 -4.77 16.70
C ASN A 99 -7.24 -4.56 15.33
N VAL A 100 -7.32 -5.56 14.44
CA VAL A 100 -6.78 -5.50 13.08
C VAL A 100 -7.60 -4.54 12.23
N LYS A 101 -8.94 -4.60 12.31
CA LYS A 101 -9.84 -3.65 11.66
C LYS A 101 -9.51 -2.21 12.05
N LYS A 102 -9.37 -1.95 13.37
CA LYS A 102 -9.02 -0.64 13.91
C LYS A 102 -7.67 -0.14 13.38
N TYR A 103 -6.67 -1.01 13.31
CA TYR A 103 -5.37 -0.65 12.74
C TYR A 103 -5.49 -0.27 11.26
N ILE A 104 -6.17 -1.10 10.45
CA ILE A 104 -6.36 -0.84 9.02
C ILE A 104 -7.10 0.48 8.78
N THR A 105 -8.09 0.83 9.61
CA THR A 105 -8.81 2.11 9.49
C THR A 105 -7.94 3.33 9.80
N GLN A 106 -6.81 3.16 10.49
CA GLN A 106 -5.86 4.23 10.78
C GLN A 106 -4.76 4.34 9.72
N LEU A 107 -4.67 3.40 8.77
CA LEU A 107 -3.66 3.42 7.72
C LEU A 107 -3.95 4.54 6.70
N PRO A 108 -2.92 5.25 6.22
CA PRO A 108 -3.09 6.37 5.30
C PRO A 108 -3.59 5.90 3.93
N GLU A 109 -4.68 6.50 3.44
CA GLU A 109 -5.29 6.11 2.16
C GLU A 109 -4.38 6.32 0.94
N SER A 110 -3.48 7.32 0.99
CA SER A 110 -2.43 7.49 -0.01
C SER A 110 -1.21 8.26 0.55
N ARG A 111 0.00 7.85 0.16
CA ARG A 111 1.22 8.68 0.31
C ARG A 111 1.49 9.58 -0.91
N ILE A 112 0.56 9.67 -1.86
CA ILE A 112 0.80 10.31 -3.18
C ILE A 112 0.56 11.83 -3.14
N SER A 113 0.05 12.42 -2.05
CA SER A 113 -0.35 13.84 -2.03
C SER A 113 0.56 14.81 -1.23
N SER A 114 1.84 14.49 -1.00
CA SER A 114 2.73 15.40 -0.23
C SER A 114 3.60 16.34 -1.07
N SER A 115 3.49 16.36 -2.39
CA SER A 115 4.35 17.19 -3.26
C SER A 115 3.67 18.40 -3.94
N ASN A 116 2.43 18.78 -3.60
CA ASN A 116 1.78 19.99 -4.14
C ASN A 116 1.34 20.99 -3.06
N ASN A 117 2.20 21.27 -2.08
CA ASN A 117 2.04 22.44 -1.19
C ASN A 117 3.30 23.32 -1.23
N LYS A 118 3.31 24.24 -2.21
CA LYS A 118 4.10 25.47 -2.41
C LYS A 118 3.88 25.80 -3.91
N GLU A 119 3.25 26.87 -4.36
CA GLU A 119 3.14 28.24 -3.85
C GLU A 119 1.79 28.82 -4.30
N SER A 120 1.06 29.43 -3.36
CA SER A 120 0.08 30.45 -3.69
C SER A 120 0.42 31.66 -2.83
N ASN A 121 0.97 32.71 -3.45
CA ASN A 121 0.75 34.11 -3.07
C ASN A 121 1.49 35.04 -4.04
N GLY A 122 0.72 35.87 -4.74
CA GLY A 122 1.13 37.23 -5.11
C GLY A 122 1.52 37.46 -6.57
N ASP A 123 0.58 38.03 -7.33
CA ASP A 123 0.84 38.78 -8.56
C ASP A 123 1.90 39.89 -8.37
N ALA A 124 2.87 39.97 -9.28
CA ALA A 124 3.09 41.14 -10.15
C ALA A 124 4.17 40.84 -11.22
N PRO A 125 4.03 41.36 -12.46
CA PRO A 125 4.94 41.07 -13.58
C PRO A 125 6.12 42.06 -13.65
N VAL A 126 7.02 41.82 -14.64
CA VAL A 126 8.03 42.76 -15.22
C VAL A 126 9.42 42.67 -14.53
N LYS A 127 10.61 42.63 -15.18
CA LYS A 127 11.15 42.95 -16.52
C LYS A 127 12.43 42.13 -16.74
N TYR A 128 12.71 41.70 -17.97
CA TYR A 128 14.07 41.35 -18.40
C TYR A 128 14.92 42.62 -18.55
N ILE A 129 16.15 42.60 -18.04
CA ILE A 129 17.23 43.51 -18.47
C ILE A 129 18.49 42.66 -18.64
N ILE A 130 19.14 42.85 -19.79
CA ILE A 130 20.44 42.29 -20.21
C ILE A 130 21.55 42.97 -19.42
#